data_AF-A0A3A5VE69-F1
#
_entry.id   AF-A0A3A5VE69-F1
#
_cell.length_a   1.000
_cell.length_b   1.000
_cell.length_c   1.000
_cell.angle_alpha   90.00
_cell.angle_beta   90.00
_cell.angle_gamma   90.00
#
_symmetry.space_group_name_H-M   'P 1'
#
loop_
_entity.id
_entity.type
_entity.pdbx_description
1 polymer ?
#
loop_
_entity_poly.entity_id
_entity_poly.type
_entity_poly.pdbx_seq_one_letter_code
_entity_poly.pdbx_strand_id
1 'polypeptide(L)' 'MTGEGMTSVSVSYEIRRQLNTLRTTGDYRSVNDLLADMIRTHKMLKMRGEIDMLRARMKEAVDVDVDHLVERLNLAPFQV' A
#
# COMPACT_ATOMS: atom_id res chain seq x y z
N MET A 1 8.73 15.28 -28.31
CA MET A 1 7.80 14.15 -28.50
C MET A 1 7.72 13.40 -27.18
N THR A 2 6.68 13.64 -26.40
CA THR A 2 6.39 12.87 -25.18
C THR A 2 5.71 11.58 -25.60
N GLY A 3 6.43 10.46 -25.56
CA GLY A 3 5.82 9.14 -25.78
C GLY A 3 4.81 8.84 -24.67
N GLU A 4 3.70 8.18 -25.02
CA GLU A 4 2.73 7.71 -24.03
C GLU A 4 3.43 6.89 -22.93
N GLY A 5 3.11 7.18 -21.67
CA GLY A 5 3.76 6.56 -20.50
C GLY A 5 4.93 7.35 -19.91
N MET A 6 5.35 8.49 -20.51
CA MET A 6 6.33 9.38 -19.89
C MET A 6 5.65 10.44 -19.00
N THR A 7 5.95 10.43 -17.70
CA THR A 7 5.56 11.50 -16.78
C THR A 7 6.74 12.42 -16.52
N SER A 8 6.60 13.71 -16.85
CA SER A 8 7.59 14.73 -16.51
C SER A 8 7.40 15.15 -15.05
N VAL A 9 8.37 14.82 -14.20
CA VAL A 9 8.36 15.22 -12.79
C VAL A 9 9.53 16.16 -12.54
N SER A 10 9.24 17.38 -12.09
CA SER A 10 10.25 18.30 -11.60
C SER A 10 10.73 17.84 -10.22
N VAL A 11 12.04 17.78 -10.04
CA VAL A 11 12.64 17.30 -8.80
C VAL A 11 13.69 18.29 -8.33
N SER A 12 13.68 18.60 -7.02
CA SER A 12 14.66 19.47 -6.38
C SER A 12 16.08 18.93 -6.55
N TYR A 13 17.08 19.82 -6.51
CA TYR A 13 18.49 19.46 -6.67
C TYR A 13 18.94 18.36 -5.70
N GLU A 14 18.55 18.45 -4.43
CA GLU A 14 18.89 17.45 -3.42
C GLU A 14 18.34 16.06 -3.75
N ILE A 15 17.10 15.97 -4.21
CA ILE A 15 16.49 14.69 -4.61
C ILE A 15 17.20 14.15 -5.85
N ARG A 16 17.55 15.00 -6.83
CA ARG A 16 18.34 14.59 -8.01
C ARG A 16 19.71 14.03 -7.59
N ARG A 17 20.38 14.66 -6.63
CA ARG A 17 21.66 14.19 -6.08
C ARG A 17 21.48 12.83 -5.41
N GLN A 18 20.49 12.67 -4.55
CA GLN A 18 20.18 11.40 -3.89
C GLN A 18 19.85 10.29 -4.91
N LEU A 19 19.02 10.58 -5.92
CA LEU A 19 18.70 9.64 -6.98
C LEU A 19 19.94 9.20 -7.78
N ASN A 20 20.86 10.12 -8.05
CA ASN A 20 22.12 9.80 -8.72
C ASN A 20 23.06 8.96 -7.84
N THR A 21 23.11 9.22 -6.53
CA THR A 21 23.84 8.37 -5.57
C THR A 21 23.26 6.97 -5.57
N LEU A 22 21.94 6.84 -5.40
CA LEU A 22 21.23 5.55 -5.40
C LEU A 22 21.40 4.79 -6.71
N ARG A 23 21.38 5.49 -7.85
CA ARG A 23 21.67 4.91 -9.16
C ARG A 23 23.06 4.28 -9.20
N THR A 24 24.06 4.98 -8.67
CA THR A 24 25.46 4.53 -8.66
C THR A 24 25.66 3.34 -7.70
N THR A 25 25.00 3.37 -6.54
CA THR A 25 25.09 2.29 -5.55
C THR A 25 24.35 1.03 -5.98
N GLY A 26 23.22 1.17 -6.67
CA GLY A 26 22.39 0.05 -7.13
C GLY A 26 22.69 -0.47 -8.53
N ASP A 27 23.76 0.02 -9.18
CA ASP A 27 24.17 -0.32 -10.55
C ASP A 27 23.05 -0.21 -11.60
N TYR A 28 22.20 0.83 -11.46
CA TYR A 28 21.10 1.07 -12.39
C TYR A 28 21.56 1.90 -13.59
N ARG A 29 21.17 1.47 -14.79
CA ARG A 29 21.51 2.16 -16.07
C ARG A 29 20.89 3.54 -16.18
N SER A 30 19.67 3.72 -15.65
CA SER A 30 19.00 5.02 -15.60
C SER A 30 18.28 5.26 -14.28
N VAL A 31 18.03 6.53 -13.97
CA VAL A 31 17.16 6.93 -12.85
C VAL A 31 15.73 6.44 -13.07
N ASN A 32 15.29 6.31 -14.34
CA ASN A 32 13.97 5.79 -14.66
C ASN A 32 13.83 4.32 -14.27
N ASP A 33 14.87 3.51 -14.47
CA ASP A 33 14.86 2.09 -14.07
C ASP A 33 14.77 1.94 -12.54
N LEU A 34 15.54 2.76 -11.81
CA LEU A 34 15.49 2.84 -10.36
C LEU A 34 14.08 3.25 -9.87
N LEU A 35 13.47 4.26 -10.49
CA LEU A 35 12.13 4.72 -10.12
C LEU A 35 11.06 3.68 -10.46
N ALA A 36 11.18 2.99 -11.61
CA ALA A 36 10.24 1.94 -12.00
C ALA A 36 10.27 0.77 -11.01
N ASP A 37 11.46 0.33 -10.59
CA ASP A 37 11.61 -0.73 -9.61
C ASP A 37 11.12 -0.34 -8.22
N MET A 38 11.40 0.91 -7.80
CA MET A 38 10.90 1.46 -6.54
C MET A 38 9.37 1.53 -6.53
N ILE A 39 8.75 2.02 -7.61
CA ILE A 39 7.29 2.07 -7.74
C ILE A 39 6.69 0.66 -7.73
N ARG A 40 7.34 -0.31 -8.40
CA ARG A 40 6.89 -1.71 -8.41
C ARG A 40 6.94 -2.30 -7.00
N THR A 41 8.03 -2.11 -6.29
CA THR A 41 8.22 -2.55 -4.90
C THR A 41 7.19 -1.91 -3.98
N HIS A 42 6.97 -0.60 -4.12
CA HIS A 42 5.95 0.11 -3.34
C HIS A 42 4.54 -0.42 -3.62
N LYS A 43 4.18 -0.69 -4.88
CA LYS A 43 2.89 -1.30 -5.24
C LYS A 43 2.75 -2.70 -4.63
N MET A 44 3.79 -3.54 -4.69
CA MET A 44 3.77 -4.86 -4.08
C MET A 44 3.59 -4.80 -2.55
N LEU A 45 4.29 -3.88 -1.88
CA LEU A 45 4.13 -3.65 -0.45
C LEU A 45 2.72 -3.17 -0.09
N LYS A 46 2.15 -2.26 -0.88
CA LYS A 46 0.78 -1.77 -0.66
C LYS A 46 -0.26 -2.88 -0.82
N MET A 47 -0.16 -3.69 -1.89
CA MET A 47 -1.06 -4.84 -2.10
C MET A 47 -0.95 -5.85 -0.96
N ARG A 48 0.27 -6.12 -0.47
CA ARG A 48 0.47 -7.00 0.67
C ARG A 48 -0.16 -6.43 1.96
N GLY A 49 0.02 -5.14 2.22
CA GLY A 49 -0.59 -4.46 3.37
C GLY A 49 -2.12 -4.46 3.33
N GLU A 50 -2.72 -4.29 2.15
CA GLU A 50 -4.18 -4.37 1.97
C GLU A 50 -4.71 -5.79 2.21
N ILE A 51 -3.97 -6.83 1.79
CA ILE A 51 -4.31 -8.23 2.08
C ILE A 51 -4.21 -8.52 3.58
N ASP A 52 -3.17 -8.02 4.25
CA ASP A 52 -3.00 -8.21 5.69
C ASP A 52 -4.10 -7.47 6.49
N MET A 53 -4.51 -6.27 6.07
CA MET A 53 -5.67 -5.57 6.63
C MET A 53 -6.98 -6.32 6.40
N LEU A 54 -7.19 -6.87 5.19
CA LEU A 54 -8.38 -7.65 4.89
C LEU A 54 -8.43 -8.94 5.72
N ARG A 55 -7.29 -9.62 5.89
CA ARG A 55 -7.17 -10.79 6.74
C ARG A 55 -7.40 -10.47 8.22
N ALA A 56 -6.92 -9.32 8.70
CA ALA A 56 -7.20 -8.85 10.05
C ALA A 56 -8.69 -8.60 10.27
N ARG A 57 -9.36 -7.89 9.36
CA ARG A 57 -10.82 -7.66 9.41
C ARG A 57 -11.62 -8.96 9.29
N MET A 58 -11.18 -9.90 8.47
CA MET A 58 -11.83 -11.20 8.34
C MET A 58 -11.66 -12.04 9.62
N LYS A 59 -10.50 -11.97 10.27
CA LYS A 59 -10.28 -12.62 11.57
C LYS A 59 -11.16 -11.99 12.66
N GLU A 60 -11.24 -10.66 12.71
CA GLU A 60 -12.15 -9.95 13.61
C GLU A 60 -13.61 -10.36 13.37
N ALA A 61 -14.05 -10.46 12.11
CA ALA A 61 -15.42 -10.85 11.79
C ALA A 61 -15.73 -12.33 12.08
N VAL A 62 -14.75 -13.23 11.98
CA VAL A 62 -14.91 -14.66 12.33
C VAL A 62 -14.98 -14.88 13.84
N ASP A 63 -14.35 -14.00 14.63
CA ASP A 63 -14.40 -14.04 16.10
C ASP A 63 -15.73 -13.48 16.66
N VAL A 64 -16.60 -12.95 15.79
CA VAL A 64 -17.94 -12.49 16.16
C VAL A 64 -18.91 -13.66 16.05
N ASP A 65 -19.19 -14.28 17.21
CA ASP A 65 -20.25 -15.25 17.35
C ASP A 65 -21.62 -14.55 17.21
N VAL A 66 -22.26 -14.78 16.06
CA VAL A 66 -23.55 -14.17 15.70
C VAL A 66 -24.64 -14.57 16.69
N ASP A 67 -24.59 -15.79 17.23
CA ASP A 67 -25.57 -16.27 18.20
C ASP A 67 -25.40 -15.55 19.54
N HIS A 68 -24.15 -15.27 19.95
CA HIS A 68 -23.88 -14.48 21.15
C HIS A 68 -24.31 -13.00 21.01
N LEU A 69 -24.19 -12.42 19.81
CA LEU A 69 -24.72 -11.07 19.53
C LEU A 69 -26.23 -11.03 19.56
N VAL A 70 -26.91 -12.06 19.04
CA VAL A 70 -28.37 -12.20 19.06
C VAL A 70 -28.87 -12.36 20.49
N GLU A 71 -28.18 -13.14 21.34
CA GLU A 71 -28.49 -13.21 22.77
C GLU A 71 -28.35 -11.85 23.47
N ARG A 72 -27.28 -11.10 23.19
CA ARG A 72 -27.09 -9.75 23.76
C ARG A 72 -28.12 -8.74 23.26
N LEU A 73 -28.56 -8.83 22.01
CA LEU A 73 -29.62 -8.00 21.45
C LEU A 73 -30.98 -8.36 22.07
N ASN A 74 -31.26 -9.65 22.28
CA ASN A 74 -32.47 -10.10 22.95
C ASN A 74 -32.51 -9.74 24.45
N LEU A 75 -31.35 -9.53 25.08
CA LEU A 75 -31.21 -9.06 26.46
C LEU A 75 -31.14 -7.53 26.59
N ALA A 76 -31.16 -6.78 25.49
CA ALA A 76 -31.15 -5.32 25.54
C ALA A 76 -32.51 -4.80 26.06
N PRO A 77 -32.53 -3.86 27.03
CA PRO A 77 -33.76 -3.37 27.67
C PRO A 77 -34.58 -2.41 26.80
N PHE A 78 -34.26 -2.30 25.51
CA PHE A 78 -34.96 -1.42 24.57
C PHE A 78 -35.57 -2.29 23.47
N GLN A 79 -36.89 -2.27 23.36
CA GLN A 79 -37.58 -2.92 22.24
C GLN A 79 -37.25 -2.20 20.93
N VAL A 80 -37.03 -2.98 19.87
CA VAL A 80 -36.98 -2.49 18.48
C VAL A 80 -38.37 -2.00 18.07
#